data_AF-A0A1G8B1E9-F1
#
_entry.id   AF-A0A1G8B1E9-F1
#
_cell.length_a   1.000
_cell.length_b   1.000
_cell.length_c   1.000
_cell.angle_alpha   90.00
_cell.angle_beta   90.00
_cell.angle_gamma   90.00
#
_symmetry.space_group_name_H-M   'P 1'
#
loop_
_entity.id
_entity.type
_entity.pdbx_description
1 polymer ?
#
loop_
_entity_poly.entity_id
_entity_poly.type
_entity_poly.pdbx_seq_one_letter_code
_entity_poly.pdbx_strand_id
1 'polypeptide(L)'
;MVKKLLCTLPNASSNINGIEFESYKLGGMVSVDPVDKLDQTVVHRFLKVGGYKLIDVDKEPSNGKQEGEMTSDESAVHSPESQSVLVNKPHKKTGRSKDKEITNE
;
A
#
# COMPACT_ATOMS: atom_id res chain seq x y z
N MET A 1 13.35 -19.07 13.65
CA MET A 1 12.32 -18.46 12.78
C MET A 1 11.78 -17.24 13.49
N VAL A 2 11.62 -16.12 12.77
CA VAL A 2 11.03 -14.88 13.30
C VAL A 2 9.65 -14.69 12.70
N LYS A 3 8.67 -14.36 13.54
CA LYS A 3 7.31 -14.08 13.06
C LYS A 3 7.25 -12.66 12.51
N LYS A 4 6.76 -12.53 11.28
CA LYS A 4 6.52 -11.26 10.61
C LYS A 4 5.08 -11.15 10.16
N LEU A 5 4.61 -9.92 9.97
CA LEU A 5 3.25 -9.64 9.52
C LEU A 5 3.23 -9.53 8.00
N LEU A 6 2.50 -10.40 7.33
CA LEU A 6 2.26 -10.37 5.88
C LEU A 6 0.92 -9.68 5.60
N CYS A 7 0.92 -8.78 4.62
CA CYS A 7 -0.23 -8.12 4.04
C CYS A 7 -0.39 -8.58 2.58
N THR A 8 -1.51 -9.19 2.25
CA THR A 8 -1.86 -9.64 0.89
C THR A 8 -2.90 -8.75 0.23
N LEU A 9 -3.19 -7.58 0.80
CA LEU A 9 -4.16 -6.65 0.23
C LEU A 9 -3.59 -5.98 -1.03
N PRO A 10 -4.41 -5.78 -2.07
CA PRO A 10 -3.99 -5.05 -3.25
C PRO A 10 -3.72 -3.59 -2.90
N ASN A 11 -2.69 -3.00 -3.51
CA ASN A 11 -2.28 -1.60 -3.27
C ASN A 11 -2.01 -1.28 -1.78
N ALA A 12 -1.51 -2.25 -1.01
CA ALA A 12 -1.05 -2.00 0.34
C ALA A 12 0.07 -0.94 0.35
N SER A 13 0.03 -0.06 1.35
CA SER A 13 1.04 0.99 1.54
C SER A 13 2.31 0.38 2.15
N SER A 14 3.48 0.94 1.81
CA SER A 14 4.77 0.61 2.43
C SER A 14 4.88 1.04 3.89
N ASN A 15 3.98 1.93 4.34
CA ASN A 15 3.84 2.27 5.76
C ASN A 15 2.35 2.23 6.14
N ILE A 16 2.01 1.41 7.14
CA ILE A 16 0.64 1.26 7.64
C ILE A 16 0.65 1.32 9.16
N ASN A 17 -0.05 2.30 9.74
CA ASN A 17 -0.06 2.56 11.18
C ASN A 17 1.35 2.68 11.79
N GLY A 18 2.31 3.25 11.04
CA GLY A 18 3.69 3.42 11.50
C GLY A 18 4.56 2.16 11.41
N ILE A 19 4.05 1.08 10.83
CA ILE A 19 4.82 -0.14 10.56
C ILE A 19 5.27 -0.12 9.11
N GLU A 20 6.56 -0.30 8.88
CA GLU A 20 7.13 -0.42 7.55
C GLU A 20 6.95 -1.83 7.00
N PHE A 21 6.56 -1.89 5.72
CA PHE A 21 6.38 -3.12 4.97
C PHE A 21 7.19 -3.08 3.68
N GLU A 22 7.79 -4.22 3.35
CA GLU A 22 8.57 -4.44 2.14
C GLU A 22 7.95 -5.51 1.26
N SER A 23 8.18 -5.45 -0.04
CA SER A 23 7.70 -6.43 -1.00
C SER A 23 8.21 -7.83 -0.67
N TYR A 24 7.31 -8.80 -0.56
CA TYR A 24 7.65 -10.18 -0.22
C TYR A 24 7.75 -11.05 -1.48
N LYS A 25 8.75 -11.94 -1.54
CA LYS A 25 9.06 -12.78 -2.73
C LYS A 25 7.87 -13.63 -3.20
N LEU A 26 7.01 -14.07 -2.27
CA LEU A 26 5.83 -14.89 -2.57
C LEU A 26 4.58 -14.05 -2.89
N GLY A 27 4.72 -12.72 -2.99
CA GLY A 27 3.65 -11.77 -3.19
C GLY A 27 3.16 -11.11 -1.89
N GLY A 28 2.58 -9.92 -2.04
CA GLY A 28 2.18 -9.08 -0.92
C GLY A 28 3.35 -8.32 -0.30
N MET A 29 3.15 -7.84 0.92
CA MET A 29 4.14 -7.04 1.66
C MET A 29 4.33 -7.58 3.07
N VAL A 30 5.56 -7.71 3.53
CA VAL A 30 5.92 -8.22 4.86
C VAL A 30 6.51 -7.12 5.72
N SER A 31 6.24 -7.14 7.02
CA SER A 31 6.81 -6.17 7.95
C SER A 31 8.35 -6.26 7.98
N VAL A 32 9.00 -5.10 7.99
CA VAL A 32 10.45 -4.99 8.15
C VAL A 32 10.86 -5.52 9.52
N ASP A 33 10.16 -5.03 10.56
CA ASP A 33 10.36 -5.49 11.93
C ASP A 33 9.64 -6.81 12.23
N PRO A 34 10.22 -7.65 13.11
CA PRO A 34 9.53 -8.82 13.64
C PRO A 34 8.39 -8.42 14.57
N VAL A 35 7.37 -9.27 14.65
CA VAL A 35 6.18 -9.09 15.49
C VAL A 35 6.52 -8.86 16.95
N ASP A 36 7.63 -9.44 17.44
CA ASP A 36 8.10 -9.26 18.82
C ASP A 36 8.51 -7.82 19.15
N LYS A 37 8.87 -7.01 18.14
CA LYS A 37 9.21 -5.58 18.30
C LYS A 37 8.04 -4.64 18.01
N LEU A 38 6.95 -5.18 17.44
CA LEU A 38 5.77 -4.40 17.10
C LEU A 38 4.81 -4.33 18.28
N ASP A 39 4.00 -3.28 18.33
CA ASP A 39 2.93 -3.18 19.32
C ASP A 39 1.90 -4.30 19.12
N GLN A 40 1.76 -5.17 20.11
CA GLN A 40 0.87 -6.33 20.05
C GLN A 40 -0.60 -5.93 19.82
N THR A 41 -1.02 -4.76 20.31
CA THR A 41 -2.37 -4.21 20.09
C THR A 41 -2.60 -3.87 18.63
N VAL A 42 -1.57 -3.35 17.97
CA VAL A 42 -1.60 -2.99 16.55
C VAL A 42 -1.58 -4.26 15.70
N VAL A 43 -0.69 -5.21 16.01
CA VAL A 43 -0.63 -6.52 15.35
C VAL A 43 -1.98 -7.25 15.46
N HIS A 44 -2.57 -7.29 16.65
CA HIS A 44 -3.87 -7.93 16.84
C HIS A 44 -4.99 -7.25 16.04
N ARG A 45 -4.94 -5.92 15.86
CA ARG A 45 -5.87 -5.20 14.98
C ARG A 45 -5.67 -5.60 13.52
N PHE A 46 -4.44 -5.70 13.04
CA PHE A 46 -4.16 -6.17 11.68
C PHE A 46 -4.69 -7.58 11.44
N LEU A 47 -4.46 -8.50 12.38
CA LEU A 47 -4.94 -9.89 12.26
C LEU A 47 -6.47 -10.03 12.24
N LYS A 48 -7.21 -9.00 12.68
CA LYS A 48 -8.68 -8.93 12.53
C LYS A 48 -9.11 -8.49 11.12
N VAL A 49 -8.22 -7.87 10.35
CA VAL A 49 -8.51 -7.42 8.99
C VAL A 49 -8.19 -8.55 8.01
N GLY A 50 -9.15 -8.88 7.14
CA GLY A 50 -8.94 -9.85 6.07
C GLY A 50 -7.77 -9.44 5.18
N GLY A 51 -6.85 -10.36 4.90
CA GLY A 51 -5.65 -10.11 4.10
C GLY A 51 -4.37 -9.91 4.91
N TYR A 52 -4.42 -9.91 6.25
CA TYR A 52 -3.20 -9.96 7.08
C TYR A 52 -3.00 -11.33 7.70
N LYS A 53 -1.75 -11.81 7.73
CA LYS A 53 -1.38 -13.11 8.30
C LYS A 53 -0.02 -13.04 8.98
N LEU A 54 0.20 -13.91 9.97
CA LEU A 54 1.53 -14.13 10.51
C LEU A 54 2.24 -15.19 9.66
N ILE A 55 3.48 -14.90 9.28
CA ILE A 55 4.35 -15.84 8.60
C ILE A 55 5.63 -16.02 9.40
N ASP A 56 6.12 -17.26 9.43
CA ASP A 56 7.45 -17.59 9.95
C ASP A 56 8.46 -17.36 8.83
N VAL A 57 9.34 -16.40 9.03
CA VAL A 57 10.43 -16.10 8.10
C VAL A 57 11.73 -16.54 8.77
N ASP A 58 12.59 -17.22 8.03
CA ASP A 58 13.95 -17.43 8.49
C ASP A 58 14.62 -16.08 8.73
N LYS A 59 15.36 -15.98 9.83
CA LYS A 59 16.05 -14.75 10.21
C LYS A 59 17.25 -14.58 9.28
N GLU A 60 16.98 -14.28 8.01
CA GLU A 60 18.02 -13.89 7.06
C GLU A 60 18.71 -12.64 7.63
N PRO A 61 20.05 -12.59 7.62
CA PRO A 61 20.75 -11.37 7.98
C PRO A 61 20.36 -10.29 6.96
N SER A 62 19.71 -9.24 7.44
CA SER A 62 19.41 -8.02 6.68
C SER A 62 20.67 -7.54 5.94
N ASN A 63 20.79 -7.87 4.65
CA ASN A 63 21.79 -7.31 3.76
C ASN A 63 21.19 -7.14 2.35
N GLY A 64 21.20 -5.90 1.86
CA GLY A 64 20.66 -5.47 0.56
C GLY A 64 19.28 -4.84 0.70
N LYS A 65 19.13 -3.54 0.92
CA LYS A 65 19.47 -2.49 -0.05
C LYS A 65 18.98 -2.91 -1.45
N GLN A 66 17.67 -2.83 -1.70
CA GLN A 66 17.22 -2.52 -3.05
C GLN A 66 17.27 -1.00 -3.18
N GLU A 67 18.46 -0.55 -3.55
CA GLU A 67 18.67 0.75 -4.17
C GLU A 67 17.68 0.83 -5.34
N GLY A 68 16.71 1.75 -5.24
CA GLY A 68 16.08 2.33 -6.42
C GLY A 68 17.11 3.20 -7.13
N GLU A 69 18.18 2.59 -7.63
CA GLU A 69 19.07 3.18 -8.60
C GLU A 69 18.47 2.92 -9.97
N MET A 70 17.72 3.90 -10.46
CA MET A 70 17.56 4.11 -11.90
C MET A 70 18.17 5.48 -12.19
N THR A 71 19.50 5.56 -12.10
CA THR A 71 20.24 6.64 -12.75
C THR A 71 20.31 6.33 -14.24
N SER A 72 19.85 7.27 -15.07
CA SER A 72 20.39 7.50 -16.41
C SER A 72 20.17 8.96 -16.71
N ASP A 73 21.23 9.70 -16.38
CA ASP A 73 21.52 11.05 -16.83
C ASP A 73 21.87 11.03 -18.33
N GLU A 74 21.74 12.20 -18.94
CA GLU A 74 22.38 12.64 -20.19
C GLU A 74 21.68 12.47 -21.57
N SER A 75 21.10 13.60 -21.99
CA SER A 75 21.16 14.26 -23.31
C SER A 75 20.78 13.53 -24.61
N ALA A 76 19.73 14.02 -25.27
CA ALA A 76 19.86 14.66 -26.60
C ALA A 76 18.55 15.32 -27.05
N VAL A 77 18.71 16.53 -27.57
CA VAL A 77 17.79 17.40 -28.30
C VAL A 77 16.86 16.64 -29.26
N HIS A 78 15.58 17.03 -29.32
CA HIS A 78 14.86 17.37 -30.57
C HIS A 78 13.42 17.85 -30.29
N SER A 79 13.23 19.14 -30.55
CA SER A 79 12.09 19.91 -31.08
C SER A 79 10.60 19.46 -30.99
N PRO A 80 9.68 20.46 -31.06
CA PRO A 80 8.27 20.34 -30.66
C PRO A 80 7.34 20.04 -31.84
N GLU A 81 6.32 19.21 -31.64
CA GLU A 81 5.12 19.16 -32.47
C GLU A 81 3.90 18.82 -31.59
N SER A 82 2.97 19.77 -31.45
CA SER A 82 1.66 19.77 -32.13
C SER A 82 0.69 18.75 -31.52
N GLN A 83 -0.17 19.20 -30.61
CA GLN A 83 -1.55 19.65 -30.87
C GLN A 83 -2.61 18.57 -30.60
N SER A 84 -3.72 19.01 -30.00
CA SER A 84 -5.05 18.36 -29.92
C SER A 84 -5.16 17.30 -28.81
N VAL A 85 -6.16 17.26 -27.92
CA VAL A 85 -7.53 17.78 -27.98
C VAL A 85 -8.03 17.97 -26.55
N LEU A 86 -8.47 19.18 -26.22
CA LEU A 86 -9.44 19.41 -25.16
C LEU A 86 -10.82 18.98 -25.68
N VAL A 87 -11.44 17.97 -25.07
CA VAL A 87 -12.89 17.99 -24.84
C VAL A 87 -13.26 17.11 -23.66
N ASN A 88 -13.69 17.82 -22.62
CA ASN A 88 -14.28 17.30 -21.40
C ASN A 88 -15.55 16.50 -21.74
N LYS A 89 -15.63 15.24 -21.28
CA LYS A 89 -16.92 14.53 -21.14
C LYS A 89 -17.59 14.99 -19.84
N PRO A 90 -18.79 15.60 -19.86
CA PRO A 90 -19.55 15.87 -18.66
C PRO A 90 -20.48 14.70 -18.38
N HIS A 91 -20.21 13.92 -17.32
CA HIS A 91 -21.17 12.93 -16.84
C HIS A 91 -21.65 13.29 -15.43
N LYS A 92 -22.83 13.92 -15.44
CA LYS A 92 -23.92 13.88 -14.45
C LYS A 92 -23.60 14.10 -12.96
N LYS A 93 -24.07 15.26 -12.48
CA LYS A 93 -24.68 15.43 -11.16
C LYS A 93 -25.94 14.56 -11.03
N THR A 94 -26.01 13.76 -9.97
CA THR A 94 -27.24 13.29 -9.25
C THR A 94 -26.73 12.45 -8.08
N GLY A 95 -27.09 12.60 -6.81
CA GLY A 95 -28.11 13.42 -6.18
C GLY A 95 -27.77 13.68 -4.71
N ARG A 96 -28.49 14.65 -4.18
CA ARG A 96 -28.38 15.29 -2.87
C ARG A 96 -29.11 14.46 -1.81
N SER A 97 -28.63 14.57 -0.56
CA SER A 97 -29.32 14.49 0.75
C SER A 97 -30.54 13.59 0.90
N LYS A 98 -30.53 12.59 1.79
CA LYS A 98 -30.71 12.68 3.25
C LYS A 98 -32.15 13.05 3.64
N ASP A 99 -33.02 12.05 3.62
CA ASP A 99 -34.26 12.04 4.41
C ASP A 99 -34.37 10.67 5.08
N LYS A 100 -34.08 10.64 6.38
CA LYS A 100 -34.38 9.53 7.27
C LYS A 100 -35.45 10.05 8.21
N GLU A 101 -36.70 9.93 7.77
CA GLU A 101 -37.86 10.20 8.60
C GLU A 101 -37.97 9.08 9.64
N ILE A 102 -38.08 9.49 10.90
CA ILE A 102 -38.17 8.65 12.08
C ILE A 102 -39.62 8.77 12.53
N THR A 103 -40.38 7.68 12.52
CA THR A 103 -41.63 7.61 13.28
C THR A 103 -41.78 6.21 13.86
N ASN A 104 -41.46 6.11 15.14
CA ASN A 104 -41.98 5.10 16.04
C ASN A 104 -43.07 5.79 16.86
N GLU A 105 -44.32 5.38 16.69
CA GLU A 105 -45.29 5.17 17.79
C GLU A 105 -46.46 4.33 17.26
#